data_AF-A0A653DE97-F1
#
_entry.id   AF-A0A653DE97-F1
#
_cell.length_a   1.000
_cell.length_b   1.000
_cell.length_c   1.000
_cell.angle_alpha   90.00
_cell.angle_beta   90.00
_cell.angle_gamma   90.00
#
_symmetry.space_group_name_H-M   'P 1'
#
loop_
_entity.id
_entity.type
_entity.pdbx_description
1 polymer ?
#
loop_
_entity_poly.entity_id
_entity_poly.type
_entity_poly.pdbx_seq_one_letter_code
_entity_poly.pdbx_strand_id
1 'polypeptide(L)'
;MQTSAPDREREINNLVRRADFNNDEYVQEFGLTISNNMMEVRGRVLPPPKLQYGGRVASLSGQSKQQAMPNQGVWDMRGKQFFTGVEIRVWAIANFTQQLQKISNDAGMPIIGQPCFCKYATGPDQVEPMFRYLKSTFQSLQLVVVVLPGKTPVYAEVKRVGDTVLGMATQCVQAKNVNKTSPQTLSNLCLKINVKLGGINSILVPSIRPKIFNEPVIFLGADVTHPPAGDNKKPSIAAVVGSMDAHPSRYAATVRVQQHRQEIIQELSSMVRELLIMFYKSTGGYKPHRIILYRDGVSEGQFLQLLQHELTAIREACIKLEADYKPGITFIVVQKRHHTRLFCSDKKEQSGKSGNIPAGYLPSIALPRPMGRFPFGF
;
A
#
# COMPACT_ATOMS: atom_id res chain seq x y z
N MET A 1 -15.70 -12.81 -16.87
CA MET A 1 -16.52 -11.58 -16.76
C MET A 1 -16.59 -11.21 -15.28
N GLN A 2 -16.57 -9.93 -14.93
CA GLN A 2 -16.85 -9.50 -13.54
C GLN A 2 -18.36 -9.44 -13.35
N THR A 3 -18.90 -10.25 -12.43
CA THR A 3 -20.31 -10.25 -12.04
C THR A 3 -20.58 -9.09 -11.08
N SER A 4 -21.74 -8.42 -11.21
CA SER A 4 -22.16 -7.38 -10.26
C SER A 4 -22.46 -7.97 -8.87
N ALA A 5 -22.45 -7.16 -7.81
CA ALA A 5 -22.74 -7.66 -6.47
C ALA A 5 -24.18 -8.22 -6.36
N PRO A 6 -25.23 -7.57 -6.89
CA PRO A 6 -26.59 -8.13 -6.86
C PRO A 6 -26.76 -9.42 -7.67
N ASP A 7 -26.05 -9.54 -8.81
CA ASP A 7 -26.10 -10.78 -9.61
C ASP A 7 -25.39 -11.92 -8.86
N ARG A 8 -24.25 -11.63 -8.22
CA ARG A 8 -23.52 -12.60 -7.41
C ARG A 8 -24.32 -13.06 -6.19
N GLU A 9 -25.04 -12.14 -5.54
CA GLU A 9 -25.96 -12.47 -4.45
C GLU A 9 -27.03 -13.46 -4.91
N ARG A 10 -27.63 -13.21 -6.08
CA ARG A 10 -28.63 -14.08 -6.70
C ARG A 10 -28.07 -15.46 -7.04
N GLU A 11 -26.87 -15.51 -7.62
CA GLU A 11 -26.17 -16.77 -7.92
C GLU A 11 -25.96 -17.60 -6.65
N ILE A 12 -25.52 -16.99 -5.55
CA ILE A 12 -25.30 -17.69 -4.28
C ILE A 12 -26.63 -18.20 -3.71
N ASN A 13 -27.67 -17.36 -3.67
CA ASN A 13 -28.99 -17.78 -3.17
C ASN A 13 -29.58 -18.93 -3.99
N ASN A 14 -29.42 -18.89 -5.32
CA ASN A 14 -29.85 -19.98 -6.20
C ASN A 14 -29.05 -21.26 -5.96
N LEU A 15 -27.74 -21.16 -5.72
CA LEU A 15 -26.89 -22.31 -5.42
C LEU A 15 -27.31 -22.97 -4.11
N VAL A 16 -27.54 -22.21 -3.04
CA VAL A 16 -27.98 -22.75 -1.74
C VAL A 16 -29.32 -23.48 -1.86
N ARG A 17 -30.28 -22.89 -2.59
CA ARG A 17 -31.59 -23.53 -2.83
C ARG A 17 -31.48 -24.81 -3.64
N ARG A 18 -30.55 -24.88 -4.59
CA ARG A 18 -30.31 -26.09 -5.41
C ARG A 18 -29.53 -27.16 -4.68
N ALA A 19 -28.65 -26.77 -3.75
CA ALA A 19 -27.88 -27.69 -2.94
C ALA A 19 -28.77 -28.46 -1.95
N ASP A 20 -29.88 -27.84 -1.54
CA ASP A 20 -30.95 -28.49 -0.76
C ASP A 20 -30.43 -29.26 0.46
N PHE A 21 -29.55 -28.62 1.23
CA PHE A 21 -28.81 -29.26 2.32
C PHE A 21 -29.70 -29.93 3.38
N ASN A 22 -30.95 -29.48 3.53
CA ASN A 22 -31.87 -30.08 4.51
C ASN A 22 -32.41 -31.45 4.09
N ASN A 23 -32.23 -31.84 2.83
CA ASN A 23 -32.58 -33.17 2.31
C ASN A 23 -31.39 -34.13 2.23
N ASP A 24 -30.20 -33.70 2.67
CA ASP A 24 -29.03 -34.56 2.80
C ASP A 24 -29.18 -35.49 4.02
N GLU A 25 -29.03 -36.80 3.81
CA GLU A 25 -29.20 -37.83 4.85
C GLU A 25 -28.28 -37.59 6.06
N TYR A 26 -27.04 -37.14 5.82
CA TYR A 26 -26.10 -36.86 6.90
C TYR A 26 -26.46 -35.58 7.66
N VAL A 27 -26.99 -34.56 7.01
CA VAL A 27 -27.43 -33.34 7.70
C VAL A 27 -28.59 -33.64 8.64
N GLN A 28 -29.54 -34.48 8.21
CA GLN A 28 -30.69 -34.89 9.01
C GLN A 28 -30.29 -35.79 10.19
N GLU A 29 -29.40 -36.76 9.96
CA GLU A 29 -28.88 -37.65 11.00
C GLU A 29 -28.23 -36.88 12.16
N PHE A 30 -27.50 -35.80 11.84
CA PHE A 30 -26.88 -34.92 12.84
C PHE A 30 -27.86 -33.89 13.44
N GLY A 31 -29.14 -33.93 13.09
CA GLY A 31 -30.18 -33.02 13.60
C GLY A 31 -29.96 -31.56 13.20
N LEU A 32 -29.28 -31.31 12.07
CA LEU A 32 -28.95 -29.98 11.61
C LEU A 32 -30.06 -29.43 10.70
N THR A 33 -30.26 -28.11 10.74
CA THR A 33 -31.14 -27.40 9.80
C THR A 33 -30.43 -26.15 9.31
N ILE A 34 -30.33 -26.01 8.00
CA ILE A 34 -29.63 -24.91 7.33
C ILE A 34 -30.66 -23.93 6.75
N SER A 35 -30.50 -22.65 7.09
CA SER A 35 -31.31 -21.57 6.53
C SER A 35 -31.01 -21.36 5.04
N ASN A 36 -32.05 -21.22 4.23
CA ASN A 36 -31.95 -20.88 2.81
C ASN A 36 -31.79 -19.37 2.56
N ASN A 37 -31.78 -18.56 3.61
CA ASN A 37 -31.63 -17.11 3.55
C ASN A 37 -30.25 -16.70 4.07
N MET A 38 -29.65 -15.70 3.43
CA MET A 38 -28.42 -15.07 3.92
C MET A 38 -28.65 -14.43 5.30
N MET A 39 -27.61 -14.44 6.12
CA MET A 39 -27.62 -13.77 7.41
C MET A 39 -27.68 -12.24 7.23
N GLU A 40 -28.65 -11.60 7.88
CA GLU A 40 -28.71 -10.14 7.94
C GLU A 40 -27.72 -9.61 8.99
N VAL A 41 -26.88 -8.67 8.56
CA VAL A 41 -25.86 -8.06 9.42
C VAL A 41 -26.02 -6.55 9.40
N ARG A 42 -26.24 -5.98 10.57
CA ARG A 42 -26.18 -4.53 10.75
C ARG A 42 -24.73 -4.06 10.76
N GLY A 43 -24.51 -2.84 10.31
CA GLY A 43 -23.19 -2.24 10.26
C GLY A 43 -23.28 -0.73 10.28
N ARG A 44 -22.12 -0.08 10.24
CA ARG A 44 -22.00 1.38 10.17
C ARG A 44 -21.03 1.77 9.07
N VAL A 45 -21.30 2.86 8.38
CA VAL A 45 -20.36 3.45 7.43
C VAL A 45 -19.50 4.47 8.17
N LEU A 46 -18.19 4.22 8.24
CA LEU A 46 -17.26 5.13 8.89
C LEU A 46 -17.10 6.40 8.05
N PRO A 47 -17.12 7.60 8.67
CA PRO A 47 -16.85 8.83 7.95
C PRO A 47 -15.41 8.82 7.40
N PRO A 48 -15.18 9.24 6.15
CA PRO A 48 -13.85 9.27 5.58
C PRO A 48 -12.99 10.36 6.26
N PRO A 49 -11.68 10.14 6.43
CA PRO A 49 -10.81 11.18 6.92
C PRO A 49 -10.66 12.30 5.89
N LYS A 50 -10.51 13.54 6.36
CA LYS A 50 -10.09 14.65 5.52
C LYS A 50 -8.60 14.56 5.22
N LEU A 51 -8.25 14.78 3.96
CA LEU A 51 -6.87 14.85 3.49
C LEU A 51 -6.44 16.30 3.41
N GLN A 52 -5.21 16.59 3.79
CA GLN A 52 -4.61 17.91 3.71
C GLN A 52 -3.51 17.91 2.66
N TYR A 53 -3.57 18.90 1.77
CA TYR A 53 -2.63 19.20 0.72
C TYR A 53 -1.80 20.44 1.10
N GLY A 54 -0.77 20.74 0.30
CA GLY A 54 0.18 21.83 0.56
C GLY A 54 0.01 23.00 -0.40
N GLY A 55 1.15 23.64 -0.69
CA GLY A 55 1.28 24.72 -1.68
C GLY A 55 1.85 26.02 -1.13
N ARG A 56 2.64 26.73 -1.95
CA ARG A 56 3.29 28.02 -1.58
C ARG A 56 2.29 29.08 -1.14
N VAL A 57 1.10 29.09 -1.73
CA VAL A 57 0.05 30.07 -1.41
C VAL A 57 -0.46 29.89 0.03
N ALA A 58 -0.72 28.65 0.46
CA ALA A 58 -1.21 28.38 1.83
C ALA A 58 -0.18 28.70 2.93
N SER A 59 1.12 28.74 2.61
CA SER A 59 2.19 29.11 3.55
C SER A 59 2.43 30.62 3.64
N LEU A 60 2.07 31.40 2.61
CA LEU A 60 2.39 32.83 2.50
C LEU A 60 1.18 33.75 2.73
N SER A 61 -0.05 33.30 2.47
CA SER A 61 -1.26 34.15 2.50
C SER A 61 -2.13 34.00 3.76
N GLY A 62 -1.73 33.19 4.75
CA GLY A 62 -2.58 32.87 5.90
C GLY A 62 -3.88 32.15 5.52
N GLN A 63 -4.06 31.74 4.26
CA GLN A 63 -5.23 30.99 3.81
C GLN A 63 -5.22 29.56 4.33
N SER A 64 -6.43 29.04 4.57
CA SER A 64 -6.64 27.66 5.00
C SER A 64 -5.96 26.68 4.05
N LYS A 65 -5.08 25.84 4.61
CA LYS A 65 -4.49 24.67 3.94
C LYS A 65 -5.55 23.94 3.11
N GLN A 66 -5.23 23.64 1.86
CA GLN A 66 -6.18 22.98 0.94
C GLN A 66 -6.53 21.58 1.47
N GLN A 67 -7.82 21.28 1.58
CA GLN A 67 -8.30 19.99 2.05
C GLN A 67 -9.11 19.27 0.97
N ALA A 68 -9.04 17.95 0.96
CA ALA A 68 -9.90 17.08 0.16
C ALA A 68 -10.73 16.20 1.08
N MET A 69 -12.02 16.10 0.78
CA MET A 69 -12.94 15.19 1.45
C MET A 69 -13.28 14.06 0.49
N PRO A 70 -12.87 12.81 0.79
CA PRO A 70 -13.25 11.68 -0.04
C PRO A 70 -14.77 11.53 -0.13
N ASN A 71 -15.27 11.27 -1.32
CA ASN A 71 -16.67 10.94 -1.57
C ASN A 71 -16.73 9.51 -2.13
N GLN A 72 -17.46 8.62 -1.45
CA GLN A 72 -17.52 7.20 -1.79
C GLN A 72 -16.14 6.55 -2.02
N GLY A 73 -15.15 6.94 -1.20
CA GLY A 73 -13.78 6.43 -1.27
C GLY A 73 -12.90 7.05 -2.37
N VAL A 74 -13.38 8.05 -3.11
CA VAL A 74 -12.65 8.70 -4.21
C VAL A 74 -12.50 10.21 -3.95
N TRP A 75 -11.37 10.77 -4.35
CA TRP A 75 -11.15 12.22 -4.41
C TRP A 75 -10.23 12.54 -5.60
N ASP A 76 -10.11 13.82 -5.93
CA ASP A 76 -9.17 14.30 -6.95
C ASP A 76 -8.22 15.38 -6.43
N MET A 77 -7.17 15.63 -7.21
CA MET A 77 -6.16 16.66 -6.94
C MET A 77 -6.38 17.94 -7.73
N ARG A 78 -7.55 18.16 -8.35
CA ARG A 78 -7.80 19.38 -9.13
C ARG A 78 -7.75 20.58 -8.19
N GLY A 79 -6.97 21.59 -8.58
CA GLY A 79 -6.72 22.80 -7.79
C GLY A 79 -5.88 22.56 -6.52
N LYS A 80 -5.22 21.40 -6.37
CA LYS A 80 -4.46 21.03 -5.17
C LYS A 80 -2.98 20.80 -5.47
N GLN A 81 -2.11 21.27 -4.57
CA GLN A 81 -0.66 21.03 -4.63
C GLN A 81 -0.23 20.01 -3.57
N PHE A 82 0.81 19.23 -3.86
CA PHE A 82 1.35 18.26 -2.89
C PHE A 82 1.70 18.92 -1.56
N PHE A 83 1.53 18.17 -0.47
CA PHE A 83 1.89 18.64 0.88
C PHE A 83 3.36 19.06 0.96
N THR A 84 4.25 18.21 0.43
CA THR A 84 5.65 18.51 0.18
C THR A 84 5.97 18.05 -1.24
N GLY A 85 5.99 18.99 -2.18
CA GLY A 85 6.39 18.73 -3.56
C GLY A 85 7.91 18.85 -3.73
N VAL A 86 8.52 17.89 -4.44
CA VAL A 86 9.95 17.93 -4.76
C VAL A 86 10.17 18.76 -6.01
N GLU A 87 11.17 19.64 -5.97
CA GLU A 87 11.63 20.37 -7.14
C GLU A 87 12.66 19.53 -7.92
N ILE A 88 12.41 19.31 -9.20
CA ILE A 88 13.21 18.45 -10.07
C ILE A 88 14.01 19.35 -11.02
N ARG A 89 15.32 19.46 -10.79
CA ARG A 89 16.26 20.29 -11.54
C ARG A 89 17.08 19.49 -12.55
N VAL A 90 17.57 18.32 -12.14
CA VAL A 90 18.43 17.48 -13.00
C VAL A 90 17.76 16.12 -13.15
N TRP A 91 17.34 15.84 -14.37
CA TRP A 91 16.62 14.62 -14.72
C TRP A 91 16.94 14.22 -16.14
N ALA A 92 16.87 12.92 -16.42
CA ALA A 92 17.22 12.34 -17.71
C ALA A 92 16.03 11.63 -18.35
N ILE A 93 16.00 11.73 -19.68
CA ILE A 93 15.11 11.07 -20.65
C ILE A 93 13.64 11.48 -20.48
N ALA A 94 13.06 12.23 -21.42
CA ALA A 94 11.65 12.10 -21.81
C ALA A 94 11.38 12.84 -23.12
N ASN A 95 10.57 12.24 -23.99
CA ASN A 95 10.13 12.83 -25.27
C ASN A 95 8.68 13.39 -25.19
N PHE A 96 8.22 13.87 -24.02
CA PHE A 96 6.87 14.46 -23.83
C PHE A 96 6.84 15.57 -22.75
N THR A 97 7.91 16.36 -22.70
CA THR A 97 8.31 17.17 -21.54
C THR A 97 7.31 18.27 -21.16
N GLN A 98 6.71 18.96 -22.13
CA GLN A 98 5.90 20.16 -21.86
C GLN A 98 4.62 19.89 -21.06
N GLN A 99 3.86 18.85 -21.40
CA GLN A 99 2.61 18.55 -20.69
C GLN A 99 2.87 18.00 -19.29
N LEU A 100 3.89 17.16 -19.15
CA LEU A 100 4.31 16.67 -17.83
C LEU A 100 4.77 17.82 -16.95
N GLN A 101 5.60 18.74 -17.48
CA GLN A 101 6.04 19.94 -16.78
C GLN A 101 4.84 20.77 -16.30
N LYS A 102 3.86 21.05 -17.17
CA LYS A 102 2.64 21.78 -16.81
C LYS A 102 1.92 21.13 -15.64
N ILE A 103 1.58 19.84 -15.75
CA ILE A 103 0.83 19.12 -14.69
C ILE A 103 1.66 18.99 -13.40
N SER A 104 2.98 18.83 -13.52
CA SER A 104 3.89 18.77 -12.37
C SER A 104 3.94 20.10 -11.61
N ASN A 105 3.98 21.23 -12.33
CA ASN A 105 3.93 22.57 -11.77
C ASN A 105 2.57 22.82 -11.08
N ASP A 106 1.46 22.46 -11.74
CA ASP A 106 0.12 22.58 -11.17
C ASP A 106 -0.03 21.78 -9.86
N ALA A 107 0.62 20.61 -9.78
CA ALA A 107 0.66 19.77 -8.59
C ALA A 107 1.69 20.22 -7.52
N GLY A 108 2.45 21.30 -7.76
CA GLY A 108 3.47 21.80 -6.81
C GLY A 108 4.76 20.98 -6.76
N MET A 109 5.04 20.16 -7.78
CA MET A 109 6.29 19.41 -7.98
C MET A 109 6.97 19.92 -9.26
N PRO A 110 7.56 21.12 -9.26
CA PRO A 110 8.02 21.74 -10.49
C PRO A 110 9.20 20.97 -11.12
N ILE A 111 9.04 20.62 -12.40
CA ILE A 111 10.12 20.10 -13.24
C ILE A 111 10.73 21.27 -14.00
N ILE A 112 11.96 21.63 -13.63
CA ILE A 112 12.68 22.77 -14.15
C ILE A 112 13.54 22.34 -15.33
N GLY A 113 13.44 23.08 -16.44
CA GLY A 113 14.29 22.89 -17.61
C GLY A 113 14.02 21.60 -18.40
N GLN A 114 14.75 21.45 -19.50
CA GLN A 114 14.74 20.24 -20.32
C GLN A 114 15.58 19.12 -19.67
N PRO A 115 15.34 17.85 -20.00
CA PRO A 115 16.15 16.76 -19.49
C PRO A 115 17.62 16.94 -19.89
N CYS A 116 18.54 16.66 -18.97
CA CYS A 116 19.98 16.83 -19.20
C CYS A 116 20.55 15.81 -20.20
N PHE A 117 19.79 14.75 -20.50
CA PHE A 117 20.16 13.70 -21.43
C PHE A 117 18.90 13.07 -22.03
N CYS A 118 18.88 12.81 -23.34
CA CYS A 118 17.80 12.10 -24.01
C CYS A 118 18.38 11.22 -25.13
N LYS A 119 18.35 9.90 -24.95
CA LYS A 119 18.75 8.91 -25.97
C LYS A 119 17.81 7.72 -25.98
N TYR A 120 17.75 7.07 -27.13
CA TYR A 120 17.09 5.79 -27.32
C TYR A 120 18.03 4.66 -26.92
N ALA A 121 17.48 3.64 -26.25
CA ALA A 121 18.14 2.36 -26.01
C ALA A 121 17.30 1.27 -26.65
N THR A 122 17.94 0.32 -27.34
CA THR A 122 17.23 -0.72 -28.11
C THR A 122 17.11 -2.05 -27.37
N GLY A 123 17.93 -2.29 -26.34
CA GLY A 123 17.97 -3.56 -25.61
C GLY A 123 18.38 -3.43 -24.14
N PRO A 124 18.22 -4.52 -23.35
CA PRO A 124 18.54 -4.54 -21.92
C PRO A 124 20.03 -4.31 -21.65
N ASP A 125 20.92 -4.80 -22.52
CA ASP A 125 22.38 -4.71 -22.33
C ASP A 125 22.90 -3.26 -22.32
N GLN A 126 22.12 -2.31 -22.86
CA GLN A 126 22.46 -0.89 -22.87
C GLN A 126 22.05 -0.15 -21.60
N VAL A 127 21.21 -0.75 -20.75
CA VAL A 127 20.66 -0.09 -19.55
C VAL A 127 21.75 0.23 -18.55
N GLU A 128 22.56 -0.77 -18.17
CA GLU A 128 23.60 -0.58 -17.16
C GLU A 128 24.70 0.41 -17.60
N PRO A 129 25.29 0.30 -18.81
CA PRO A 129 26.26 1.28 -19.28
C PRO A 129 25.69 2.71 -19.34
N MET A 130 24.45 2.87 -19.79
CA MET A 130 23.80 4.17 -19.85
C MET A 130 23.57 4.77 -18.46
N PHE A 131 23.13 3.96 -17.49
CA PHE A 131 22.88 4.46 -16.14
C PHE A 131 24.19 4.78 -15.41
N ARG A 132 25.26 3.99 -15.63
CA ARG A 132 26.60 4.30 -15.12
C ARG A 132 27.09 5.63 -15.66
N TYR A 133 26.96 5.85 -16.97
CA TYR A 133 27.29 7.12 -17.61
C TYR A 133 26.48 8.28 -17.03
N LEU A 134 25.17 8.12 -16.86
CA LEU A 134 24.30 9.14 -16.28
C LEU A 134 24.72 9.50 -14.85
N LYS A 135 25.01 8.50 -14.01
CA LYS A 135 25.44 8.70 -12.62
C LYS A 135 26.80 9.36 -12.50
N SER A 136 27.76 9.02 -13.37
CA SER A 136 29.10 9.62 -13.35
C SER A 136 29.12 11.03 -13.92
N THR A 137 28.30 11.30 -14.94
CA THR A 137 28.29 12.58 -15.67
C THR A 137 27.44 13.63 -14.95
N PHE A 138 26.31 13.23 -14.38
CA PHE A 138 25.36 14.13 -13.72
C PHE A 138 25.28 13.83 -12.22
N GLN A 139 26.21 14.38 -11.44
CA GLN A 139 26.30 14.11 -9.99
C GLN A 139 25.02 14.42 -9.21
N SER A 140 24.28 15.45 -9.64
CA SER A 140 23.01 15.87 -9.01
C SER A 140 21.76 15.26 -9.64
N LEU A 141 21.89 14.19 -10.44
CA LEU A 141 20.76 13.56 -11.13
C LEU A 141 19.73 13.01 -10.14
N GLN A 142 18.51 13.51 -10.23
CA GLN A 142 17.41 13.14 -9.32
C GLN A 142 16.55 12.01 -9.87
N LEU A 143 16.31 11.97 -11.19
CA LEU A 143 15.34 11.06 -11.79
C LEU A 143 15.74 10.63 -13.20
N VAL A 144 15.51 9.35 -13.51
CA VAL A 144 15.54 8.82 -14.89
C VAL A 144 14.13 8.37 -15.28
N VAL A 145 13.52 9.00 -16.28
CA VAL A 145 12.22 8.58 -16.81
C VAL A 145 12.45 7.67 -18.02
N VAL A 146 11.98 6.43 -17.95
CA VAL A 146 12.26 5.42 -18.99
C VAL A 146 11.00 5.11 -19.79
N VAL A 147 11.02 5.38 -21.09
CA VAL A 147 9.90 5.06 -21.99
C VAL A 147 10.05 3.64 -22.53
N LEU A 148 9.03 2.80 -22.34
CA LEU A 148 9.05 1.39 -22.75
C LEU A 148 7.96 1.12 -23.81
N PRO A 149 8.22 0.30 -24.85
CA PRO A 149 7.25 0.04 -25.91
C PRO A 149 6.04 -0.80 -25.45
N GLY A 150 6.14 -1.49 -24.31
CA GLY A 150 5.10 -2.39 -23.81
C GLY A 150 5.64 -3.31 -22.72
N LYS A 151 5.21 -4.58 -22.73
CA LYS A 151 5.79 -5.62 -21.89
C LYS A 151 7.15 -6.03 -22.48
N THR A 152 8.23 -5.79 -21.76
CA THR A 152 9.61 -6.02 -22.22
C THR A 152 10.51 -6.44 -21.06
N PRO A 153 11.52 -7.31 -21.28
CA PRO A 153 12.52 -7.64 -20.25
C PRO A 153 13.32 -6.42 -19.77
N VAL A 154 13.40 -5.35 -20.57
CA VAL A 154 14.08 -4.10 -20.21
C VAL A 154 13.53 -3.50 -18.91
N TYR A 155 12.25 -3.69 -18.59
CA TYR A 155 11.68 -3.22 -17.33
C TYR A 155 12.38 -3.83 -16.11
N ALA A 156 12.61 -5.15 -16.13
CA ALA A 156 13.26 -5.84 -15.04
C ALA A 156 14.72 -5.39 -14.90
N GLU A 157 15.41 -5.17 -16.01
CA GLU A 157 16.79 -4.72 -16.02
C GLU A 157 16.94 -3.28 -15.52
N VAL A 158 16.06 -2.36 -15.94
CA VAL A 158 15.98 -0.99 -15.41
C VAL A 158 15.79 -0.99 -13.89
N LYS A 159 14.96 -1.90 -13.38
CA LYS A 159 14.70 -2.03 -11.95
C LYS A 159 15.88 -2.65 -11.20
N ARG A 160 16.52 -3.67 -11.75
CA ARG A 160 17.75 -4.26 -11.19
C ARG A 160 18.84 -3.19 -11.09
N VAL A 161 19.17 -2.53 -12.20
CA VAL A 161 20.25 -1.54 -12.24
C VAL A 161 19.92 -0.32 -11.36
N GLY A 162 18.71 0.22 -11.49
CA GLY A 162 18.28 1.39 -10.74
C GLY A 162 18.15 1.14 -9.24
N ASP A 163 17.43 0.09 -8.85
CA ASP A 163 17.04 -0.12 -7.46
C ASP A 163 18.11 -0.89 -6.65
N THR A 164 18.94 -1.74 -7.28
CA THR A 164 19.92 -2.58 -6.55
C THR A 164 21.39 -2.28 -6.87
N VAL A 165 21.75 -1.99 -8.12
CA VAL A 165 23.17 -1.79 -8.51
C VAL A 165 23.63 -0.37 -8.26
N LEU A 166 22.85 0.63 -8.67
CA LEU A 166 23.27 2.03 -8.69
C LEU A 166 22.49 2.94 -7.73
N GLY A 167 21.35 2.51 -7.20
CA GLY A 167 20.54 3.33 -6.28
C GLY A 167 20.02 4.62 -6.92
N MET A 168 19.48 4.54 -8.13
CA MET A 168 18.96 5.67 -8.90
C MET A 168 17.43 5.61 -8.99
N ALA A 169 16.76 6.73 -8.74
CA ALA A 169 15.32 6.79 -8.86
C ALA A 169 14.89 6.68 -10.34
N THR A 170 14.07 5.66 -10.65
CA THR A 170 13.60 5.39 -12.01
C THR A 170 12.08 5.41 -12.11
N GLN A 171 11.54 6.05 -13.15
CA GLN A 171 10.12 6.05 -13.47
C GLN A 171 9.85 5.57 -14.89
N CYS A 172 9.37 4.33 -15.03
CA CYS A 172 9.01 3.79 -16.33
C CYS A 172 7.62 4.28 -16.79
N VAL A 173 7.46 4.55 -18.08
CA VAL A 173 6.18 4.94 -18.71
C VAL A 173 6.03 4.15 -20.01
N GLN A 174 4.83 3.62 -20.27
CA GLN A 174 4.57 2.96 -21.55
C GLN A 174 4.46 3.98 -22.68
N ALA A 175 5.03 3.69 -23.84
CA ALA A 175 5.04 4.55 -25.02
C ALA A 175 3.62 5.01 -25.42
N LYS A 176 2.60 4.15 -25.30
CA LYS A 176 1.20 4.54 -25.56
C LYS A 176 0.71 5.71 -24.68
N ASN A 177 1.17 5.78 -23.43
CA ASN A 177 0.81 6.85 -22.49
C ASN A 177 1.64 8.12 -22.70
N VAL A 178 2.74 8.01 -23.44
CA VAL A 178 3.60 9.13 -23.89
C VAL A 178 3.03 9.73 -25.17
N ASN A 179 2.64 8.88 -26.12
CA ASN A 179 2.10 9.29 -27.42
C ASN A 179 0.70 9.88 -27.28
N LYS A 180 -0.13 9.31 -26.39
CA LYS A 180 -1.47 9.82 -26.06
C LYS A 180 -1.59 10.02 -24.56
N THR A 181 -1.14 11.19 -24.13
CA THR A 181 -1.22 11.64 -22.76
C THR A 181 -2.66 11.99 -22.37
N SER A 182 -2.98 11.80 -21.09
CA SER A 182 -4.18 12.37 -20.48
C SER A 182 -3.79 13.09 -19.19
N PRO A 183 -4.46 14.19 -18.82
CA PRO A 183 -4.16 14.91 -17.58
C PRO A 183 -4.21 14.00 -16.34
N GLN A 184 -5.16 13.05 -16.31
CA GLN A 184 -5.28 12.08 -15.21
C GLN A 184 -4.07 11.13 -15.15
N THR A 185 -3.61 10.62 -16.30
CA THR A 185 -2.45 9.72 -16.34
C THR A 185 -1.17 10.46 -15.92
N LEU A 186 -0.99 11.70 -16.37
CA LEU A 186 0.15 12.53 -15.97
C LEU A 186 0.10 12.90 -14.48
N SER A 187 -1.08 13.24 -13.96
CA SER A 187 -1.27 13.51 -12.52
C SER A 187 -0.93 12.27 -11.67
N ASN A 188 -1.37 11.09 -12.10
CA ASN A 188 -1.01 9.82 -11.46
C ASN A 188 0.48 9.48 -11.58
N LEU A 189 1.14 9.94 -12.65
CA LEU A 189 2.59 9.80 -12.82
C LEU A 189 3.33 10.70 -11.83
N CYS A 190 2.91 11.97 -11.69
CA CYS A 190 3.46 12.92 -10.72
C CYS A 190 3.34 12.40 -9.28
N LEU A 191 2.21 11.76 -8.92
CA LEU A 191 2.04 11.11 -7.61
C LEU A 191 3.17 10.11 -7.30
N LYS A 192 3.60 9.34 -8.30
CA LYS A 192 4.65 8.32 -8.15
C LYS A 192 6.04 8.95 -8.13
N ILE A 193 6.27 9.96 -8.97
CA ILE A 193 7.56 10.65 -9.04
C ILE A 193 7.84 11.37 -7.72
N ASN A 194 6.87 12.14 -7.21
CA ASN A 194 7.04 12.92 -5.99
C ASN A 194 7.46 12.02 -4.82
N VAL A 195 6.77 10.89 -4.62
CA VAL A 195 7.08 9.93 -3.55
C VAL A 195 8.46 9.29 -3.73
N LYS A 196 8.86 8.93 -4.95
CA LYS A 196 10.18 8.35 -5.23
C LYS A 196 11.33 9.31 -4.91
N LEU A 197 11.08 10.60 -5.00
CA LEU A 197 12.06 11.63 -4.70
C LEU A 197 11.95 12.15 -3.25
N GLY A 198 11.15 11.48 -2.40
CA GLY A 198 11.04 11.80 -0.97
C GLY A 198 9.97 12.82 -0.61
N GLY A 199 9.17 13.27 -1.58
CA GLY A 199 8.03 14.17 -1.36
C GLY A 199 6.85 13.51 -0.65
N ILE A 200 5.94 14.34 -0.16
CA ILE A 200 4.70 13.95 0.52
C ILE A 200 3.53 14.47 -0.30
N ASN A 201 2.71 13.58 -0.84
CA ASN A 201 1.59 13.98 -1.69
C ASN A 201 0.48 14.68 -0.88
N SER A 202 0.08 14.08 0.23
CA SER A 202 -0.99 14.56 1.11
C SER A 202 -0.86 13.89 2.47
N ILE A 203 -1.39 14.51 3.52
CA ILE A 203 -1.41 13.94 4.87
C ILE A 203 -2.84 13.80 5.38
N LEU A 204 -3.05 12.98 6.40
CA LEU A 204 -4.29 13.04 7.19
C LEU A 204 -4.35 14.38 7.92
N VAL A 205 -5.51 15.05 7.91
CA VAL A 205 -5.70 16.30 8.66
C VAL A 205 -5.31 16.06 10.14
N PRO A 206 -4.33 16.79 10.70
CA PRO A 206 -3.77 16.45 12.00
C PRO A 206 -4.77 16.42 13.17
N SER A 207 -5.78 17.29 13.15
CA SER A 207 -6.78 17.46 14.22
C SER A 207 -7.81 16.33 14.32
N ILE A 208 -7.98 15.53 13.27
CA ILE A 208 -8.94 14.41 13.25
C ILE A 208 -8.24 13.05 13.45
N ARG A 209 -6.93 13.06 13.67
CA ARG A 209 -6.16 11.84 13.89
C ARG A 209 -6.53 11.23 15.24
N PRO A 210 -6.58 9.88 15.35
CA PRO A 210 -6.82 9.22 16.62
C PRO A 210 -5.70 9.52 17.63
N LYS A 211 -6.02 9.40 18.93
CA LYS A 211 -5.10 9.70 20.04
C LYS A 211 -3.77 8.93 20.00
N ILE A 212 -3.70 7.82 19.27
CA ILE A 212 -2.46 7.06 19.06
C ILE A 212 -1.33 7.91 18.47
N PHE A 213 -1.66 8.98 17.73
CA PHE A 213 -0.69 9.91 17.15
C PHE A 213 -0.13 10.95 18.15
N ASN A 214 -0.60 10.95 19.40
CA ASN A 214 -0.11 11.87 20.43
C ASN A 214 1.29 11.48 20.96
N GLU A 215 1.70 10.24 20.71
CA GLU A 215 3.02 9.72 21.05
C GLU A 215 3.66 9.13 19.78
N PRO A 216 5.00 9.04 19.70
CA PRO A 216 5.67 8.40 18.57
C PRO A 216 5.15 6.97 18.34
N VAL A 217 4.69 6.71 17.12
CA VAL A 217 4.16 5.39 16.71
C VAL A 217 4.74 5.04 15.35
N ILE A 218 5.14 3.79 15.17
CA ILE A 218 5.54 3.25 13.88
C ILE A 218 4.48 2.27 13.37
N PHE A 219 4.06 2.47 12.12
CA PHE A 219 3.16 1.57 11.41
C PHE A 219 3.99 0.65 10.51
N LEU A 220 3.86 -0.65 10.74
CA LEU A 220 4.51 -1.70 9.98
C LEU A 220 3.48 -2.40 9.09
N GLY A 221 3.90 -2.73 7.86
CA GLY A 221 3.15 -3.60 6.96
C GLY A 221 4.02 -4.78 6.57
N ALA A 222 3.51 -6.01 6.69
CA ALA A 222 4.25 -7.22 6.38
C ALA A 222 3.45 -8.15 5.46
N ASP A 223 4.13 -8.70 4.45
CA ASP A 223 3.56 -9.64 3.48
C ASP A 223 4.61 -10.68 3.06
N VAL A 224 4.13 -11.87 2.69
CA VAL A 224 4.94 -12.92 2.09
C VAL A 224 4.33 -13.31 0.75
N THR A 225 5.13 -13.20 -0.31
CA THR A 225 4.74 -13.64 -1.64
C THR A 225 5.35 -15.00 -1.95
N HIS A 226 4.50 -15.97 -2.24
CA HIS A 226 4.89 -17.31 -2.69
C HIS A 226 5.02 -17.40 -4.21
N PRO A 227 5.83 -18.34 -4.71
CA PRO A 227 5.87 -18.64 -6.13
C PRO A 227 4.54 -19.24 -6.65
N PRO A 228 4.31 -19.22 -7.97
CA PRO A 228 3.11 -19.79 -8.59
C PRO A 228 2.89 -21.27 -8.24
N ALA A 229 1.65 -21.74 -8.39
CA ALA A 229 1.32 -23.15 -8.23
C ALA A 229 2.16 -24.02 -9.18
N GLY A 230 2.64 -25.17 -8.70
CA GLY A 230 3.49 -26.10 -9.44
C GLY A 230 5.00 -25.78 -9.43
N ASP A 231 5.40 -24.60 -8.92
CA ASP A 231 6.81 -24.32 -8.64
C ASP A 231 7.20 -24.92 -7.29
N ASN A 232 8.30 -25.69 -7.26
CA ASN A 232 8.83 -26.36 -6.07
C ASN A 232 10.25 -25.88 -5.70
N LYS A 233 10.81 -24.92 -6.44
CA LYS A 233 12.22 -24.49 -6.28
C LYS A 233 12.36 -23.03 -5.88
N LYS A 234 11.48 -22.16 -6.36
CA LYS A 234 11.59 -20.73 -6.09
C LYS A 234 11.33 -20.41 -4.62
N PRO A 235 12.10 -19.51 -4.02
CA PRO A 235 11.89 -19.14 -2.63
C PRO A 235 10.62 -18.30 -2.45
N SER A 236 10.18 -18.15 -1.21
CA SER A 236 9.21 -17.11 -0.86
C SER A 236 9.94 -15.80 -0.60
N ILE A 237 9.27 -14.67 -0.81
CA ILE A 237 9.83 -13.34 -0.57
C ILE A 237 9.02 -12.68 0.53
N ALA A 238 9.67 -12.38 1.66
CA ALA A 238 9.09 -11.60 2.74
C ALA A 238 9.45 -10.12 2.60
N ALA A 239 8.48 -9.24 2.78
CA ALA A 239 8.67 -7.80 2.76
C ALA A 239 8.04 -7.17 4.00
N VAL A 240 8.80 -6.29 4.66
CA VAL A 240 8.31 -5.49 5.78
C VAL A 240 8.62 -4.03 5.52
N VAL A 241 7.59 -3.19 5.58
CA VAL A 241 7.70 -1.73 5.46
C VAL A 241 7.41 -1.07 6.79
N GLY A 242 7.99 0.11 7.02
CA GLY A 242 7.73 0.91 8.21
C GLY A 242 7.54 2.39 7.87
N SER A 243 6.60 3.06 8.53
CA SER A 243 6.40 4.52 8.40
C SER A 243 7.62 5.28 8.91
N MET A 244 8.02 6.39 8.26
CA MET A 244 9.26 7.14 8.56
C MET A 244 8.99 8.60 8.97
N ASP A 245 7.74 8.94 9.29
CA ASP A 245 7.31 10.25 9.75
C ASP A 245 6.04 10.15 10.61
N ALA A 246 5.68 11.25 11.28
CA ALA A 246 4.48 11.33 12.12
C ALA A 246 3.17 11.48 11.32
N HIS A 247 3.23 11.70 10.01
CA HIS A 247 2.07 11.78 9.10
C HIS A 247 1.69 10.42 8.49
N PRO A 248 2.26 9.33 9.01
CA PRO A 248 2.73 8.13 8.29
C PRO A 248 2.53 8.16 6.78
N SER A 249 3.26 9.04 6.08
CA SER A 249 3.19 9.17 4.61
C SER A 249 4.39 8.58 3.89
N ARG A 250 5.60 8.70 4.44
CA ARG A 250 6.81 8.05 3.89
C ARG A 250 7.02 6.69 4.54
N TYR A 251 7.45 5.72 3.75
CA TYR A 251 7.77 4.37 4.22
C TYR A 251 9.13 3.93 3.71
N ALA A 252 9.89 3.25 4.56
CA ALA A 252 11.06 2.47 4.15
C ALA A 252 10.69 0.99 4.05
N ALA A 253 11.43 0.23 3.24
CA ALA A 253 11.18 -1.18 2.99
C ALA A 253 12.40 -2.03 3.32
N THR A 254 12.14 -3.22 3.83
CA THR A 254 13.11 -4.31 3.99
C THR A 254 12.54 -5.54 3.28
N VAL A 255 13.41 -6.31 2.63
CA VAL A 255 13.01 -7.50 1.86
C VAL A 255 13.99 -8.64 2.14
N ARG A 256 13.47 -9.86 2.25
CA ARG A 256 14.24 -11.08 2.47
C ARG A 256 13.71 -12.22 1.62
N VAL A 257 14.63 -13.07 1.19
CA VAL A 257 14.33 -14.33 0.53
C VAL A 257 14.31 -15.40 1.61
N GLN A 258 13.27 -16.23 1.65
CA GLN A 258 13.13 -17.30 2.63
C GLN A 258 12.69 -18.62 1.98
N GLN A 259 12.60 -19.68 2.78
CA GLN A 259 12.31 -21.02 2.30
C GLN A 259 11.03 -21.08 1.44
N HIS A 260 11.03 -22.02 0.50
CA HIS A 260 9.89 -22.31 -0.37
C HIS A 260 8.59 -22.48 0.43
N ARG A 261 7.55 -21.71 0.09
CA ARG A 261 6.21 -21.74 0.71
C ARG A 261 6.17 -21.58 2.24
N GLN A 262 7.19 -20.98 2.83
CA GLN A 262 7.14 -20.62 4.24
C GLN A 262 6.42 -19.28 4.42
N GLU A 263 5.35 -19.28 5.23
CA GLU A 263 4.57 -18.07 5.55
C GLU A 263 5.20 -17.26 6.69
N ILE A 264 5.80 -17.92 7.68
CA ILE A 264 6.43 -17.22 8.82
C ILE A 264 7.65 -16.43 8.34
N ILE A 265 7.72 -15.15 8.66
CA ILE A 265 8.87 -14.30 8.31
C ILE A 265 10.06 -14.67 9.21
N GLN A 266 11.04 -15.38 8.65
CA GLN A 266 12.18 -15.88 9.42
C GLN A 266 13.04 -14.76 10.01
N GLU A 267 13.37 -13.76 9.19
CA GLU A 267 14.27 -12.66 9.54
C GLU A 267 13.53 -11.42 10.09
N LEU A 268 12.33 -11.58 10.65
CA LEU A 268 11.51 -10.43 11.07
C LEU A 268 12.24 -9.55 12.11
N SER A 269 13.01 -10.16 13.02
CA SER A 269 13.76 -9.43 14.05
C SER A 269 14.77 -8.45 13.44
N SER A 270 15.55 -8.89 12.43
CA SER A 270 16.53 -8.04 11.76
C SER A 270 15.84 -6.94 10.93
N MET A 271 14.80 -7.29 10.18
CA MET A 271 14.00 -6.37 9.37
C MET A 271 13.37 -5.25 10.22
N VAL A 272 12.75 -5.59 11.36
CA VAL A 272 12.15 -4.61 12.27
C VAL A 272 13.21 -3.73 12.91
N ARG A 273 14.35 -4.31 13.30
CA ARG A 273 15.48 -3.54 13.85
C ARG A 273 15.97 -2.47 12.88
N GLU A 274 16.16 -2.81 11.61
CA GLU A 274 16.55 -1.86 10.55
C GLU A 274 15.53 -0.72 10.42
N LEU A 275 14.24 -1.04 10.40
CA LEU A 275 13.15 -0.05 10.31
C LEU A 275 13.09 0.87 11.54
N LEU A 276 13.29 0.35 12.75
CA LEU A 276 13.34 1.14 13.98
C LEU A 276 14.53 2.11 14.00
N ILE A 277 15.70 1.68 13.53
CA ILE A 277 16.88 2.56 13.39
C ILE A 277 16.60 3.66 12.36
N MET A 278 16.02 3.31 11.21
CA MET A 278 15.67 4.29 10.18
C MET A 278 14.60 5.27 10.66
N PHE A 279 13.61 4.81 11.42
CA PHE A 279 12.61 5.68 12.05
C PHE A 279 13.27 6.69 12.99
N TYR A 280 14.14 6.22 13.89
CA TYR A 280 14.84 7.07 14.85
C TYR A 280 15.64 8.17 14.13
N LYS A 281 16.40 7.80 13.09
CA LYS A 281 17.15 8.76 12.26
C LYS A 281 16.23 9.74 11.52
N SER A 282 15.15 9.25 10.93
CA SER A 282 14.26 10.05 10.07
C SER A 282 13.34 11.00 10.83
N THR A 283 13.09 10.73 12.11
CA THR A 283 12.23 11.54 12.97
C THR A 283 13.00 12.51 13.86
N GLY A 284 14.34 12.53 13.79
CA GLY A 284 15.16 13.41 14.62
C GLY A 284 15.37 12.89 16.05
N GLY A 285 15.37 11.57 16.23
CA GLY A 285 15.68 10.92 17.51
C GLY A 285 14.48 10.45 18.32
N TYR A 286 13.28 10.36 17.74
CA TYR A 286 12.14 9.79 18.45
C TYR A 286 12.15 8.26 18.40
N LYS A 287 11.92 7.63 19.55
CA LYS A 287 11.69 6.19 19.68
C LYS A 287 10.18 5.91 19.67
N PRO A 288 9.67 4.98 18.85
CA PRO A 288 8.27 4.59 18.89
C PRO A 288 7.88 4.06 20.27
N HIS A 289 6.82 4.60 20.87
CA HIS A 289 6.22 4.03 22.09
C HIS A 289 5.22 2.92 21.75
N ARG A 290 4.74 2.91 20.50
CA ARG A 290 3.82 1.90 19.96
C ARG A 290 4.30 1.40 18.60
N ILE A 291 4.14 0.11 18.38
CA ILE A 291 4.37 -0.58 17.11
C ILE A 291 3.04 -1.19 16.66
N ILE A 292 2.53 -0.76 15.50
CA ILE A 292 1.30 -1.30 14.92
C ILE A 292 1.67 -2.10 13.68
N LEU A 293 1.53 -3.43 13.73
CA LEU A 293 1.83 -4.31 12.61
C LEU A 293 0.54 -4.76 11.91
N TYR A 294 0.46 -4.48 10.61
CA TYR A 294 -0.52 -5.07 9.71
C TYR A 294 0.13 -6.22 8.92
N ARG A 295 -0.27 -7.45 9.20
CA ARG A 295 0.25 -8.68 8.57
C ARG A 295 -0.76 -9.23 7.57
N ASP A 296 -0.48 -9.15 6.25
CA ASP A 296 -1.36 -9.66 5.18
C ASP A 296 -1.22 -11.19 5.02
N GLY A 297 -2.14 -11.86 4.33
CA GLY A 297 -1.90 -13.19 3.74
C GLY A 297 -1.97 -14.42 4.66
N VAL A 298 -2.16 -14.26 5.97
CA VAL A 298 -2.14 -15.40 6.92
C VAL A 298 -3.48 -16.13 6.98
N SER A 299 -3.46 -17.47 6.94
CA SER A 299 -4.65 -18.31 7.15
C SER A 299 -4.99 -18.49 8.63
N GLU A 300 -6.27 -18.70 8.98
CA GLU A 300 -6.69 -18.80 10.39
C GLU A 300 -6.00 -19.94 11.16
N GLY A 301 -5.75 -21.07 10.50
CA GLY A 301 -5.03 -22.22 11.09
C GLY A 301 -3.57 -21.94 11.46
N GLN A 302 -2.98 -20.84 10.98
CA GLN A 302 -1.57 -20.47 11.24
C GLN A 302 -1.42 -19.33 12.25
N PHE A 303 -2.52 -18.77 12.77
CA PHE A 303 -2.45 -17.55 13.60
C PHE A 303 -1.62 -17.71 14.86
N LEU A 304 -1.81 -18.79 15.63
CA LEU A 304 -1.10 -18.96 16.90
C LEU A 304 0.40 -19.13 16.70
N GLN A 305 0.79 -19.99 15.75
CA GLN A 305 2.20 -20.24 15.43
C GLN A 305 2.88 -18.97 14.91
N LEU A 306 2.22 -18.24 14.01
CA LEU A 306 2.74 -17.00 13.45
C LEU A 306 2.83 -15.90 14.51
N LEU A 307 1.79 -15.73 15.33
CA LEU A 307 1.79 -14.77 16.43
C LEU A 307 2.94 -15.04 17.40
N GLN A 308 3.13 -16.30 17.82
CA GLN A 308 4.20 -16.66 18.76
C GLN A 308 5.58 -16.33 18.19
N HIS A 309 5.86 -16.68 16.93
CA HIS A 309 7.15 -16.44 16.31
C HIS A 309 7.38 -14.95 16.00
N GLU A 310 6.44 -14.31 15.30
CA GLU A 310 6.61 -12.95 14.80
C GLU A 310 6.52 -11.90 15.92
N LEU A 311 5.63 -12.08 16.91
CA LEU A 311 5.58 -11.17 18.06
C LEU A 311 6.88 -11.24 18.89
N THR A 312 7.41 -12.44 19.08
CA THR A 312 8.69 -12.63 19.78
C THR A 312 9.84 -11.97 19.01
N ALA A 313 9.87 -12.11 17.68
CA ALA A 313 10.88 -11.46 16.84
C ALA A 313 10.83 -9.93 16.92
N ILE A 314 9.63 -9.31 16.98
CA ILE A 314 9.48 -7.86 17.15
C ILE A 314 10.00 -7.42 18.53
N ARG A 315 9.68 -8.16 19.60
CA ARG A 315 10.18 -7.89 20.96
C ARG A 315 11.70 -8.01 21.02
N GLU A 316 12.24 -9.06 20.42
CA GLU A 316 13.69 -9.28 20.33
C GLU A 316 14.39 -8.13 19.59
N ALA A 317 13.80 -7.62 18.50
CA ALA A 317 14.34 -6.47 17.78
C ALA A 317 14.44 -5.22 18.67
N CYS A 318 13.44 -5.00 19.54
CA CYS A 318 13.42 -3.89 20.48
C CYS A 318 14.51 -4.05 21.56
N ILE A 319 14.58 -5.23 22.19
CA ILE A 319 15.56 -5.53 23.25
C ILE A 319 17.00 -5.46 22.72
N LYS A 320 17.25 -5.93 21.48
CA LYS A 320 18.56 -5.84 20.81
C LYS A 320 19.01 -4.40 20.51
N LEU A 321 18.08 -3.45 20.46
CA LEU A 321 18.41 -2.03 20.31
C LEU A 321 18.73 -1.40 21.66
N GLU A 322 17.94 -1.70 22.68
CA GLU A 322 18.09 -1.20 24.04
C GLU A 322 17.37 -2.14 25.02
N ALA A 323 18.06 -2.57 26.08
CA ALA A 323 17.59 -3.65 26.95
C ALA A 323 16.20 -3.40 27.59
N ASP A 324 15.92 -2.14 27.93
CA ASP A 324 14.67 -1.73 28.58
C ASP A 324 13.60 -1.19 27.60
N TYR A 325 13.90 -1.18 26.30
CA TYR A 325 12.98 -0.66 25.29
C TYR A 325 11.86 -1.68 24.99
N LYS A 326 10.69 -1.46 25.60
CA LYS A 326 9.52 -2.34 25.52
C LYS A 326 8.28 -1.57 25.04
N PRO A 327 8.22 -1.17 23.76
CA PRO A 327 7.05 -0.47 23.24
C PRO A 327 5.82 -1.37 23.21
N GLY A 328 4.63 -0.78 23.30
CA GLY A 328 3.37 -1.51 23.14
C GLY A 328 3.21 -2.02 21.70
N ILE A 329 2.95 -3.31 21.51
CA ILE A 329 2.82 -3.93 20.18
C ILE A 329 1.36 -4.32 19.93
N THR A 330 0.78 -3.83 18.83
CA THR A 330 -0.51 -4.28 18.33
C THR A 330 -0.31 -5.08 17.05
N PHE A 331 -0.73 -6.35 17.06
CA PHE A 331 -0.61 -7.27 15.93
C PHE A 331 -1.98 -7.44 15.25
N ILE A 332 -2.10 -7.03 13.99
CA ILE A 332 -3.34 -7.07 13.22
C ILE A 332 -3.15 -7.92 11.97
N VAL A 333 -3.81 -9.06 11.91
CA VAL A 333 -3.86 -9.87 10.68
C VAL A 333 -4.88 -9.27 9.72
N VAL A 334 -4.48 -9.07 8.47
CA VAL A 334 -5.31 -8.58 7.37
C VAL A 334 -5.55 -9.72 6.40
N GLN A 335 -6.80 -10.10 6.19
CA GLN A 335 -7.18 -11.13 5.22
C GLN A 335 -8.03 -10.48 4.12
N LYS A 336 -7.47 -10.37 2.90
CA LYS A 336 -8.21 -9.86 1.74
C LYS A 336 -8.89 -10.95 0.92
N ARG A 337 -8.37 -12.18 0.97
CA ARG A 337 -8.85 -13.33 0.20
C ARG A 337 -9.57 -14.29 1.13
N HIS A 338 -10.87 -14.07 1.32
CA HIS A 338 -11.75 -14.93 2.12
C HIS A 338 -13.06 -15.20 1.36
N HIS A 339 -13.91 -16.06 1.91
CA HIS A 339 -15.20 -16.43 1.31
C HIS A 339 -16.38 -15.57 1.78
N THR A 340 -16.21 -14.76 2.82
CA THR A 340 -17.24 -13.80 3.25
C THR A 340 -17.54 -12.77 2.17
N ARG A 341 -18.81 -12.59 1.84
CA ARG A 341 -19.32 -11.55 0.95
C ARG A 341 -20.43 -10.79 1.66
N LEU A 342 -20.51 -9.50 1.40
CA LEU A 342 -21.49 -8.59 2.00
C LEU A 342 -22.24 -7.89 0.86
N PHE A 343 -23.56 -7.82 1.00
CA PHE A 343 -24.48 -7.23 0.03
C PHE A 343 -25.38 -6.23 0.74
N CYS A 344 -25.84 -5.19 0.02
CA CYS A 344 -26.79 -4.24 0.57
C CYS A 344 -28.19 -4.86 0.56
N SER A 345 -28.87 -4.86 1.71
CA SER A 345 -30.28 -5.30 1.79
C SER A 345 -31.21 -4.32 1.04
N ASP A 346 -30.96 -3.01 1.15
CA ASP A 346 -31.66 -1.99 0.37
C ASP A 346 -30.88 -1.63 -0.91
N LYS A 347 -31.58 -1.61 -2.04
CA LYS A 347 -31.05 -1.16 -3.34
C LYS A 347 -30.58 0.29 -3.30
N LYS A 348 -31.16 1.13 -2.45
CA LYS A 348 -30.78 2.56 -2.31
C LYS A 348 -29.39 2.76 -1.71
N GLU A 349 -28.88 1.77 -0.97
CA GLU A 349 -27.56 1.82 -0.35
C GLU A 349 -26.44 1.32 -1.27
N GLN A 350 -26.79 0.82 -2.46
CA GLN A 350 -25.83 0.30 -3.42
C GLN A 350 -24.97 1.42 -4.01
N SER A 351 -23.66 1.18 -4.10
CA SER A 351 -22.68 2.14 -4.61
C SER A 351 -22.20 1.81 -6.01
N GLY A 352 -22.38 2.76 -6.92
CA GLY A 352 -21.87 2.71 -8.30
C GLY A 352 -22.52 1.63 -9.18
N LYS A 353 -21.98 1.44 -10.38
CA LYS A 353 -22.51 0.48 -11.37
C LYS A 353 -22.41 -0.99 -10.94
N SER A 354 -21.51 -1.31 -10.01
CA SER A 354 -21.30 -2.68 -9.53
C SER A 354 -22.23 -3.08 -8.39
N GLY A 355 -22.96 -2.12 -7.81
CA GLY A 355 -23.95 -2.34 -6.75
C GLY A 355 -23.37 -2.83 -5.42
N ASN A 356 -22.11 -2.49 -5.11
CA ASN A 356 -21.44 -2.93 -3.88
C ASN A 356 -21.85 -2.10 -2.66
N ILE A 357 -21.50 -2.60 -1.48
CA ILE A 357 -21.54 -1.84 -0.22
C ILE A 357 -20.69 -0.55 -0.32
N PRO A 358 -21.08 0.55 0.36
CA PRO A 358 -20.33 1.80 0.34
C PRO A 358 -18.96 1.65 1.02
N ALA A 359 -17.99 2.43 0.54
CA ALA A 359 -16.66 2.49 1.14
C ALA A 359 -16.77 2.94 2.62
N GLY A 360 -16.05 2.23 3.51
CA GLY A 360 -16.08 2.50 4.95
C GLY A 360 -17.14 1.72 5.73
N TYR A 361 -17.93 0.85 5.08
CA TYR A 361 -18.83 -0.06 5.79
C TYR A 361 -18.05 -0.99 6.73
N LEU A 362 -18.48 -1.04 7.99
CA LEU A 362 -17.97 -1.88 9.05
C LEU A 362 -19.15 -2.65 9.68
N PRO A 363 -19.19 -3.99 9.60
CA PRO A 363 -20.23 -4.77 10.25
C PRO A 363 -20.16 -4.62 11.78
N SER A 364 -21.31 -4.52 12.46
CA SER A 364 -21.40 -4.25 13.91
C SER A 364 -21.07 -5.46 14.77
N ILE A 365 -21.24 -6.65 14.20
CA ILE A 365 -20.85 -7.93 14.81
C ILE A 365 -19.70 -8.45 13.97
N ALA A 366 -18.60 -8.83 14.62
CA ALA A 366 -17.66 -9.73 13.98
C ALA A 366 -18.46 -10.99 13.67
N LEU A 367 -18.80 -11.20 12.39
CA LEU A 367 -19.36 -12.47 11.90
C LEU A 367 -18.65 -13.61 12.64
N PRO A 368 -19.40 -14.49 13.33
CA PRO A 368 -19.01 -15.00 14.63
C PRO A 368 -17.61 -15.62 14.63
N ARG A 369 -16.71 -15.08 15.47
CA ARG A 369 -15.68 -15.89 16.13
C ARG A 369 -16.21 -16.22 17.52
N PRO A 370 -16.57 -17.49 17.81
CA PRO A 370 -17.02 -17.90 19.15
C PRO A 370 -15.91 -17.89 20.22
N MET A 371 -14.65 -17.57 19.85
CA MET A 371 -13.51 -17.68 20.77
C MET A 371 -12.92 -16.32 21.15
N GLY A 372 -13.20 -15.93 22.40
CA GLY A 372 -12.26 -15.28 23.32
C GLY A 372 -11.70 -13.91 22.94
N ARG A 373 -12.20 -12.86 23.61
CA ARG A 373 -11.27 -11.83 24.11
C ARG A 373 -10.31 -12.56 25.04
N PHE A 374 -9.09 -12.83 24.60
CA PHE A 374 -8.03 -13.20 25.53
C PHE A 374 -7.58 -11.93 26.25
N PRO A 375 -7.82 -11.80 27.57
CA PRO A 375 -7.09 -10.81 28.34
C PRO A 375 -5.67 -11.37 28.50
N PHE A 376 -4.77 -11.02 27.60
CA PHE A 376 -3.35 -11.13 27.94
C PHE A 376 -3.05 -9.99 28.91
N GLY A 377 -3.31 -10.25 30.20
CA GLY A 377 -2.64 -9.55 31.27
C GLY A 377 -1.20 -10.05 31.31
N PHE A 378 -0.27 -9.19 30.91
CA PHE A 378 1.12 -9.20 31.36
C PHE A 378 1.58 -7.75 31.49
#